data_AF-A4J7A2-F1
#
_entry.id   AF-A4J7A2-F1
#
_cell.length_a   1.000
_cell.length_b   1.000
_cell.length_c   1.000
_cell.angle_alpha   90.00
_cell.angle_beta   90.00
_cell.angle_gamma   90.00
#
_symmetry.space_group_name_H-M   'P 1'
#
loop_
_entity.id
_entity.type
_entity.pdbx_description
1 polymer ?
#
loop_
_entity_poly.entity_id
_entity_poly.type
_entity_poly.pdbx_seq_one_letter_code
_entity_poly.pdbx_strand_id
1 'polypeptide(L)'
;MKTWYVEDAGGGCQAFGEVVVLVCEETGEVYTARVPVTWTNKMGWEELVCKLMIELMEKAGATKEDQYLVCSGNIFHTYHKWLSEEGYNWQTHKMDGLAHDAAENEFHRMVVETGFPKDVKLEERDYRSYYSAIEKWIARDPERKKFYWKDREVRKKPAVPRYVLKSTMGKARICQQCNQPIPPFNPVVELKHRLNGRKIRYFYHPACSPVEPLKSQLHQLEVTWNGNKLTGVLVPCPEAVHCSICGQPVEPGQSTFYAYEDDKLVCGHPACFNKPCSTGDIP
;
A
#
# COMPACT_ATOMS: atom_id res chain seq x y z
N MET A 1 -3.31 -6.63 34.43
CA MET A 1 -2.96 -6.02 33.14
C MET A 1 -1.92 -6.92 32.52
N LYS A 2 -2.31 -7.65 31.49
CA LYS A 2 -1.42 -8.49 30.68
C LYS A 2 -0.94 -7.70 29.46
N THR A 3 0.20 -8.09 28.92
CA THR A 3 0.64 -7.67 27.59
C THR A 3 0.39 -8.79 26.60
N TRP A 4 -0.39 -8.52 25.56
CA TRP A 4 -0.73 -9.44 24.49
C TRP A 4 0.00 -9.08 23.19
N TYR A 5 0.62 -10.07 22.58
CA TYR A 5 1.36 -9.98 21.33
C TYR A 5 0.57 -10.66 20.21
N VAL A 6 0.41 -9.96 19.09
CA VAL A 6 -0.35 -10.43 17.92
C VAL A 6 0.55 -10.54 16.71
N GLU A 7 0.68 -11.75 16.17
CA GLU A 7 1.57 -12.07 15.05
C GLU A 7 0.89 -13.01 14.05
N ASP A 8 1.40 -13.03 12.82
CA ASP A 8 0.99 -13.98 11.77
C ASP A 8 2.16 -14.78 11.18
N ALA A 9 1.83 -15.90 10.55
CA ALA A 9 2.77 -16.68 9.73
C ALA A 9 2.10 -17.25 8.49
N GLY A 10 2.88 -17.45 7.42
CA GLY A 10 2.41 -18.10 6.19
C GLY A 10 1.84 -17.16 5.13
N GLY A 11 1.83 -15.84 5.36
CA GLY A 11 1.37 -14.85 4.39
C GLY A 11 2.07 -14.95 3.03
N GLY A 12 3.37 -15.22 3.04
CA GLY A 12 4.20 -15.35 1.82
C GLY A 12 4.07 -16.68 1.07
N CYS A 13 3.45 -17.69 1.66
CA CYS A 13 3.27 -19.01 1.03
C CYS A 13 1.97 -19.03 0.21
N GLN A 14 1.99 -19.57 -1.01
CA GLN A 14 0.76 -19.74 -1.81
C GLN A 14 -0.09 -20.93 -1.37
N ALA A 15 0.50 -21.86 -0.64
CA ALA A 15 -0.19 -22.99 -0.04
C ALA A 15 -0.47 -22.75 1.45
N PHE A 16 -1.54 -23.38 1.93
CA PHE A 16 -2.13 -23.24 3.26
C PHE A 16 -2.62 -21.82 3.54
N GLY A 17 -3.49 -21.64 4.52
CA GLY A 17 -3.82 -20.29 4.95
C GLY A 17 -2.78 -19.73 5.91
N GLU A 18 -2.94 -18.47 6.28
CA GLU A 18 -2.12 -17.87 7.33
C GLU A 18 -2.52 -18.44 8.69
N VAL A 19 -1.58 -18.43 9.62
CA VAL A 19 -1.86 -18.57 11.05
C VAL A 19 -1.81 -17.19 11.67
N VAL A 20 -2.72 -16.92 12.60
CA VAL A 20 -2.64 -15.76 13.48
C VAL A 20 -2.59 -16.24 14.93
N VAL A 21 -1.84 -15.53 15.75
CA VAL A 21 -1.65 -15.87 17.17
C VAL A 21 -1.90 -14.68 18.08
N LEU A 22 -2.33 -14.98 19.29
CA LEU A 22 -2.43 -14.05 20.42
C LEU A 22 -1.68 -14.68 21.59
N VAL A 23 -0.61 -14.02 22.05
CA VAL A 23 0.32 -14.58 23.02
C VAL A 23 0.51 -13.63 24.19
N CYS A 24 0.51 -14.14 25.42
CA CYS A 24 0.99 -13.40 26.58
C CYS A 24 2.33 -13.98 27.00
N GLU A 25 3.43 -13.29 26.72
CA GLU A 25 4.76 -13.80 27.02
C GLU A 25 5.04 -13.91 28.52
N GLU A 26 4.42 -13.03 29.32
CA GLU A 26 4.52 -13.04 30.78
C GLU A 26 3.96 -14.34 31.39
N THR A 27 2.87 -14.87 30.83
CA THR A 27 2.20 -16.08 31.33
C THR A 27 2.49 -17.33 30.51
N GLY A 28 3.07 -17.18 29.31
CA GLY A 28 3.28 -18.26 28.34
C GLY A 28 1.99 -18.73 27.65
N GLU A 29 0.88 -18.01 27.80
CA GLU A 29 -0.37 -18.35 27.15
C GLU A 29 -0.29 -18.11 25.63
N VAL A 30 -0.73 -19.11 24.84
CA VAL A 30 -0.71 -19.06 23.38
C VAL A 30 -2.07 -19.48 22.83
N TYR A 31 -2.72 -18.57 22.11
CA TYR A 31 -3.96 -18.82 21.40
C TYR A 31 -3.71 -18.67 19.90
N THR A 32 -4.25 -19.58 19.09
CA THR A 32 -3.98 -19.62 17.65
C THR A 32 -5.26 -19.83 16.84
N ALA A 33 -5.28 -19.26 15.64
CA ALA A 33 -6.32 -19.50 14.64
C ALA A 33 -5.68 -19.68 13.27
N ARG A 34 -6.29 -20.55 12.45
CA ARG A 34 -5.88 -20.79 11.06
C ARG A 34 -6.87 -20.08 10.14
N VAL A 35 -6.38 -19.16 9.32
CA VAL A 35 -7.16 -18.58 8.23
C VAL A 35 -7.42 -19.70 7.21
N PRO A 36 -8.66 -19.95 6.78
CA PRO A 36 -8.93 -20.99 5.79
C PRO A 36 -8.36 -20.60 4.42
N VAL A 37 -8.03 -21.58 3.58
CA VAL A 37 -7.50 -21.32 2.22
C VAL A 37 -8.54 -20.67 1.29
N THR A 38 -9.83 -20.93 1.55
CA THR A 38 -11.01 -20.37 0.86
C THR A 38 -12.17 -20.23 1.85
N TRP A 39 -13.14 -19.35 1.56
CA TRP A 39 -14.34 -19.15 2.37
C TRP A 39 -15.48 -18.60 1.52
N THR A 40 -16.72 -18.82 1.96
CA THR A 40 -17.94 -18.45 1.19
C THR A 40 -18.66 -17.23 1.74
N ASN A 41 -18.28 -16.76 2.93
CA ASN A 41 -18.80 -15.49 3.43
C ASN A 41 -18.24 -14.36 2.55
N LYS A 42 -19.02 -13.29 2.32
CA LYS A 42 -18.58 -12.16 1.48
C LYS A 42 -17.53 -11.28 2.17
N MET A 43 -16.90 -11.78 3.25
CA MET A 43 -15.93 -11.03 4.02
C MET A 43 -14.63 -10.90 3.23
N GLY A 44 -14.02 -9.72 3.30
CA GLY A 44 -12.65 -9.54 2.88
C GLY A 44 -11.68 -10.31 3.78
N TRP A 45 -10.49 -10.59 3.27
CA TRP A 45 -9.44 -11.29 4.01
C TRP A 45 -9.08 -10.62 5.35
N GLU A 46 -8.90 -9.29 5.38
CA GLU A 46 -8.60 -8.54 6.61
C GLU A 46 -9.77 -8.55 7.61
N GLU A 47 -11.02 -8.61 7.13
CA GLU A 47 -12.21 -8.71 7.99
C GLU A 47 -12.31 -10.10 8.62
N LEU A 48 -12.01 -11.16 7.86
CA LEU A 48 -11.98 -12.52 8.37
C LEU A 48 -10.91 -12.67 9.46
N VAL A 49 -9.72 -12.10 9.24
CA VAL A 49 -8.65 -12.08 10.23
C VAL A 49 -9.06 -11.30 11.47
N CYS A 50 -9.65 -10.11 11.31
CA CYS A 50 -10.14 -9.33 12.44
C CYS A 50 -11.13 -10.13 13.29
N LYS A 51 -12.06 -10.85 12.65
CA LYS A 51 -13.01 -11.73 13.34
C LYS A 51 -12.29 -12.83 14.11
N LEU A 52 -11.34 -13.53 13.48
CA LEU A 52 -10.56 -14.58 14.16
C LEU A 52 -9.79 -14.03 15.36
N MET A 53 -9.20 -12.83 15.23
CA MET A 53 -8.49 -12.20 16.35
C MET A 53 -9.43 -11.85 17.50
N ILE A 54 -10.64 -11.35 17.23
CA ILE A 54 -11.65 -11.09 18.26
C ILE A 54 -12.02 -12.40 18.97
N GLU A 55 -12.22 -13.49 18.23
CA GLU A 55 -12.49 -14.82 18.83
C GLU A 55 -11.31 -15.31 19.69
N LEU A 56 -10.06 -15.00 19.33
CA LEU A 56 -8.89 -15.32 20.18
C LEU A 56 -8.88 -14.48 21.45
N MET A 57 -9.18 -13.19 21.37
CA MET A 57 -9.28 -12.29 22.53
C MET A 57 -10.36 -12.77 23.51
N GLU A 58 -11.54 -13.14 23.00
CA GLU A 58 -12.63 -13.69 23.81
C GLU A 58 -12.21 -14.98 24.53
N LYS A 59 -11.54 -15.91 23.83
CA LYS A 59 -11.02 -17.15 24.43
C LYS A 59 -9.96 -16.90 25.49
N ALA A 60 -9.12 -15.88 25.29
CA ALA A 60 -8.06 -15.50 26.21
C ALA A 60 -8.58 -14.72 27.43
N GLY A 61 -9.84 -14.26 27.40
CA GLY A 61 -10.36 -13.32 28.38
C GLY A 61 -9.60 -11.99 28.35
N ALA A 62 -9.07 -11.60 27.19
CA ALA A 62 -8.32 -10.37 27.01
C ALA A 62 -9.27 -9.16 27.02
N THR A 63 -8.93 -8.12 27.78
CA THR A 63 -9.85 -6.99 28.03
C THR A 63 -9.26 -5.66 27.55
N LYS A 64 -10.03 -4.56 27.66
CA LYS A 64 -9.58 -3.22 27.25
C LYS A 64 -8.51 -2.64 28.17
N GLU A 65 -8.41 -3.17 29.39
CA GLU A 65 -7.40 -2.81 30.38
C GLU A 65 -6.02 -3.43 30.09
N ASP A 66 -5.95 -4.43 29.21
CA ASP A 66 -4.69 -5.05 28.79
C ASP A 66 -3.98 -4.21 27.70
N GLN A 67 -2.67 -4.42 27.55
CA GLN A 67 -1.88 -3.83 26.46
C GLN A 67 -1.83 -4.79 25.27
N TYR A 68 -2.02 -4.27 24.06
CA TYR A 68 -1.87 -5.04 22.82
C TYR A 68 -0.70 -4.50 22.00
N LEU A 69 0.22 -5.40 21.65
CA LEU A 69 1.32 -5.17 20.73
C LEU A 69 1.03 -5.95 19.46
N VAL A 70 0.83 -5.25 18.34
CA VAL A 70 0.33 -5.88 17.11
C VAL A 70 1.35 -5.72 15.99
N CYS A 71 1.60 -6.79 15.23
CA CYS A 71 2.45 -6.73 14.05
C CYS A 71 1.94 -5.68 13.05
N SER A 72 2.85 -5.03 12.33
CA SER A 72 2.53 -4.04 11.30
C SER A 72 2.11 -4.66 9.96
N GLY A 73 1.99 -5.99 9.89
CA GLY A 73 1.55 -6.72 8.72
C GLY A 73 0.18 -6.23 8.20
N ASN A 74 0.07 -6.08 6.88
CA ASN A 74 -1.16 -5.60 6.23
C ASN A 74 -2.40 -6.44 6.58
N ILE A 75 -2.21 -7.71 6.95
CA ILE A 75 -3.26 -8.64 7.37
C ILE A 75 -4.07 -8.10 8.57
N PHE A 76 -3.44 -7.28 9.42
CA PHE A 76 -4.01 -6.74 10.64
C PHE A 76 -4.62 -5.34 10.50
N HIS A 77 -4.63 -4.71 9.32
CA HIS A 77 -5.11 -3.33 9.19
C HIS A 77 -6.57 -3.11 9.67
N THR A 78 -7.49 -4.01 9.31
CA THR A 78 -8.87 -3.94 9.82
C THR A 78 -8.91 -4.14 11.33
N TYR A 79 -8.05 -5.00 11.88
CA TYR A 79 -7.95 -5.24 13.31
C TYR A 79 -7.36 -4.03 14.08
N HIS A 80 -6.34 -3.37 13.54
CA HIS A 80 -5.81 -2.09 14.06
C HIS A 80 -6.91 -1.03 14.15
N LYS A 81 -7.70 -0.91 13.10
CA LYS A 81 -8.83 0.01 13.05
C LYS A 81 -9.87 -0.35 14.12
N TRP A 82 -10.25 -1.62 14.21
CA TRP A 82 -11.23 -2.10 15.19
C TRP A 82 -10.76 -1.86 16.64
N LEU A 83 -9.50 -2.18 16.98
CA LEU A 83 -8.93 -1.91 18.31
C LEU A 83 -9.03 -0.42 18.68
N SER A 84 -8.76 0.46 17.71
CA SER A 84 -8.84 1.91 17.89
C SER A 84 -10.27 2.39 18.11
N GLU A 85 -11.21 1.91 17.29
CA GLU A 85 -12.63 2.29 17.36
C GLU A 85 -13.28 1.80 18.66
N GLU A 86 -12.88 0.62 19.13
CA GLU A 86 -13.36 0.04 20.38
C GLU A 86 -12.62 0.58 21.62
N GLY A 87 -11.59 1.41 21.46
CA GLY A 87 -10.86 2.01 22.58
C GLY A 87 -9.98 1.04 23.37
N TYR A 88 -9.40 0.03 22.70
CA TYR A 88 -8.36 -0.81 23.28
C TYR A 88 -7.02 -0.07 23.35
N ASN A 89 -6.22 -0.37 24.37
CA ASN A 89 -4.85 0.14 24.49
C ASN A 89 -3.89 -0.68 23.61
N TRP A 90 -3.55 -0.18 22.42
CA TRP A 90 -2.72 -0.91 21.46
C TRP A 90 -1.69 -0.03 20.76
N GLN A 91 -0.61 -0.67 20.28
CA GLN A 91 0.36 -0.06 19.38
C GLN A 91 0.98 -1.10 18.43
N THR A 92 1.58 -0.63 17.33
CA THR A 92 2.34 -1.51 16.44
C THR A 92 3.67 -1.90 17.09
N HIS A 93 4.07 -3.16 16.93
CA HIS A 93 5.34 -3.67 17.43
C HIS A 93 6.00 -4.58 16.38
N LYS A 94 7.33 -4.57 16.35
CA LYS A 94 8.08 -5.53 15.54
C LYS A 94 8.17 -6.81 16.36
N MET A 95 7.53 -7.86 15.88
CA MET A 95 7.49 -9.13 16.60
C MET A 95 8.83 -9.86 16.52
N ASP A 96 9.24 -10.34 17.68
CA ASP A 96 10.30 -11.30 17.92
C ASP A 96 9.87 -12.21 19.09
N GLY A 97 10.75 -13.11 19.53
CA GLY A 97 10.47 -13.93 20.70
C GLY A 97 9.33 -14.94 20.54
N LEU A 98 8.57 -15.14 21.62
CA LEU A 98 7.63 -16.27 21.76
C LEU A 98 6.45 -16.15 20.79
N ALA A 99 5.94 -14.94 20.59
CA ALA A 99 4.82 -14.73 19.67
C ALA A 99 5.18 -15.13 18.23
N HIS A 100 6.40 -14.76 17.81
CA HIS A 100 6.93 -15.11 16.50
C HIS A 100 7.12 -16.63 16.36
N ASP A 101 7.80 -17.25 17.33
CA ASP A 101 8.02 -18.70 17.33
C ASP A 101 6.70 -19.47 17.36
N ALA A 102 5.69 -18.99 18.10
CA ALA A 102 4.37 -19.61 18.17
C ALA A 102 3.68 -19.60 16.79
N ALA A 103 3.71 -18.47 16.08
CA ALA A 103 3.12 -18.36 14.75
C ALA A 103 3.81 -19.28 13.74
N GLU A 104 5.14 -19.30 13.71
CA GLU A 104 5.91 -20.14 12.78
C GLU A 104 5.73 -21.64 13.06
N ASN A 105 5.79 -22.03 14.33
CA ASN A 105 5.60 -23.42 14.73
C ASN A 105 4.19 -23.91 14.42
N GLU A 106 3.17 -23.09 14.64
CA GLU A 106 1.79 -23.44 14.30
C GLU A 106 1.61 -23.58 12.79
N PHE A 107 2.20 -22.68 11.99
CA PHE A 107 2.18 -22.81 10.54
C PHE A 107 2.88 -24.08 10.07
N HIS A 108 4.07 -24.39 10.60
CA HIS A 108 4.77 -25.63 10.30
C HIS A 108 3.96 -26.86 10.72
N ARG A 109 3.34 -26.83 11.91
CA ARG A 109 2.49 -27.92 12.42
C ARG A 109 1.31 -28.19 11.48
N MET A 110 0.60 -27.14 11.05
CA MET A 110 -0.49 -27.23 10.08
C MET A 110 -0.03 -27.89 8.78
N VAL A 111 1.14 -27.52 8.27
CA VAL A 111 1.70 -28.08 7.03
C VAL A 111 2.04 -29.57 7.22
N VAL A 112 2.71 -29.93 8.32
CA VAL A 112 3.09 -31.31 8.66
C VAL A 112 1.88 -32.22 8.86
N GLU A 113 0.80 -31.73 9.48
CA GLU A 113 -0.45 -32.48 9.68
C GLU A 113 -1.05 -32.99 8.36
N THR A 114 -0.68 -32.39 7.22
CA THR A 114 -1.14 -32.82 5.89
C THR A 114 -0.21 -33.82 5.20
N GLY A 115 0.89 -34.22 5.85
CA GLY A 115 1.86 -35.20 5.35
C GLY A 115 3.12 -34.58 4.75
N PHE A 116 3.36 -33.28 4.95
CA PHE A 116 4.64 -32.66 4.58
C PHE A 116 5.78 -33.23 5.45
N PRO A 117 7.00 -33.46 4.89
CA PRO A 117 8.10 -34.02 5.65
C PRO A 117 8.50 -33.17 6.87
N LYS A 118 8.56 -33.80 8.06
CA LYS A 118 8.81 -33.14 9.36
C LYS A 118 10.24 -32.61 9.51
N ASP A 119 11.16 -33.19 8.76
CA ASP A 119 12.58 -32.84 8.71
C ASP A 119 12.83 -31.57 7.89
N VAL A 120 11.92 -31.19 6.98
CA VAL A 120 12.01 -29.94 6.23
C VAL A 120 11.44 -28.81 7.08
N LYS A 121 12.32 -28.01 7.69
CA LYS A 121 11.97 -26.91 8.60
C LYS A 121 12.41 -25.56 8.04
N LEU A 122 11.90 -24.49 8.65
CA LEU A 122 12.42 -23.16 8.44
C LEU A 122 13.77 -23.04 9.16
N GLU A 123 14.83 -22.74 8.41
CA GLU A 123 16.19 -22.56 8.93
C GLU A 123 16.63 -21.11 8.68
N GLU A 124 17.24 -20.47 9.69
CA GLU A 124 17.82 -19.12 9.59
C GLU A 124 16.89 -18.06 8.97
N ARG A 125 15.57 -18.21 9.17
CA ARG A 125 14.53 -17.34 8.57
C ARG A 125 14.56 -17.33 7.03
N ASP A 126 15.05 -18.39 6.38
CA ASP A 126 14.96 -18.57 4.92
C ASP A 126 13.55 -19.01 4.49
N TYR A 127 12.60 -18.08 4.62
CA TYR A 127 11.22 -18.28 4.20
C TYR A 127 11.09 -18.61 2.72
N ARG A 128 12.02 -18.13 1.89
CA ARG A 128 11.96 -18.32 0.45
C ARG A 128 12.15 -19.79 0.09
N SER A 129 13.20 -20.41 0.61
CA SER A 129 13.47 -21.82 0.36
C SER A 129 12.41 -22.71 1.01
N TYR A 130 12.04 -22.39 2.25
CA TYR A 130 11.02 -23.15 2.99
C TYR A 130 9.65 -23.12 2.28
N TYR A 131 9.12 -21.95 1.92
CA TYR A 131 7.86 -21.86 1.18
C TYR A 131 7.96 -22.47 -0.21
N SER A 132 9.10 -22.35 -0.90
CA SER A 132 9.30 -23.02 -2.19
C SER A 132 9.22 -24.55 -2.06
N ALA A 133 9.75 -25.13 -0.98
CA ALA A 133 9.66 -26.56 -0.73
C ALA A 133 8.21 -27.01 -0.51
N ILE A 134 7.44 -26.27 0.30
CA ILE A 134 6.01 -26.53 0.54
C ILE A 134 5.21 -26.42 -0.76
N GLU A 135 5.37 -25.33 -1.51
CA GLU A 135 4.64 -25.10 -2.75
C GLU A 135 4.93 -26.18 -3.80
N LYS A 136 6.19 -26.62 -3.93
CA LYS A 136 6.57 -27.74 -4.81
C LYS A 136 5.95 -29.05 -4.36
N TRP A 137 5.94 -29.32 -3.05
CA TRP A 137 5.35 -30.54 -2.51
C TRP A 137 3.83 -30.62 -2.74
N ILE A 138 3.13 -29.49 -2.58
CA ILE A 138 1.70 -29.38 -2.93
C ILE A 138 1.49 -29.52 -4.44
N ALA A 139 2.29 -28.85 -5.27
CA ALA A 139 2.11 -28.84 -6.71
C ALA A 139 2.34 -30.19 -7.39
N ARG A 140 3.01 -31.15 -6.72
CA ARG A 140 3.24 -32.51 -7.22
C ARG A 140 1.99 -33.39 -7.19
N ASP A 141 0.96 -33.01 -6.43
CA ASP A 141 -0.27 -33.77 -6.28
C ASP A 141 -1.48 -32.85 -6.57
N PRO A 142 -2.22 -33.08 -7.67
CA PRO A 142 -3.40 -32.28 -8.02
C PRO A 142 -4.45 -32.19 -6.91
N GLU A 143 -4.65 -33.26 -6.13
CA GLU A 143 -5.62 -33.24 -5.04
C GLU A 143 -5.14 -32.33 -3.91
N ARG A 144 -3.87 -32.43 -3.50
CA ARG A 144 -3.30 -31.49 -2.51
C ARG A 144 -3.43 -30.04 -2.96
N LYS A 145 -3.16 -29.77 -4.22
CA LYS A 145 -3.29 -28.42 -4.78
C LYS A 145 -4.74 -27.92 -4.70
N LYS A 146 -5.73 -28.77 -4.97
CA LYS A 146 -7.14 -28.38 -4.87
C LYS A 146 -7.54 -27.99 -3.44
N PHE A 147 -7.04 -28.69 -2.43
CA PHE A 147 -7.44 -28.48 -1.03
C PHE A 147 -6.60 -27.45 -0.27
N TYR A 148 -5.33 -27.29 -0.62
CA TYR A 148 -4.40 -26.48 0.18
C TYR A 148 -3.91 -25.24 -0.55
N TRP A 149 -4.22 -25.03 -1.83
CA TRP A 149 -3.83 -23.80 -2.51
C TRP A 149 -4.75 -22.64 -2.13
N LYS A 150 -4.17 -21.49 -1.77
CA LYS A 150 -4.94 -20.29 -1.42
C LYS A 150 -5.83 -19.88 -2.61
N ASP A 151 -7.11 -19.69 -2.33
CA ASP A 151 -8.08 -19.18 -3.30
C ASP A 151 -7.86 -17.66 -3.49
N ARG A 152 -7.32 -17.30 -4.66
CA ARG A 152 -6.96 -15.92 -4.96
C ARG A 152 -8.16 -15.00 -5.13
N GLU A 153 -9.35 -15.52 -5.47
CA GLU A 153 -10.50 -14.67 -5.72
C GLU A 153 -11.10 -14.14 -4.41
N VAL A 154 -11.29 -15.00 -3.41
CA VAL A 154 -11.79 -14.58 -2.09
C VAL A 154 -10.77 -13.77 -1.29
N ARG A 155 -9.47 -13.98 -1.56
CA ARG A 155 -8.35 -13.25 -0.94
C ARG A 155 -8.02 -11.93 -1.63
N LYS A 156 -8.68 -11.61 -2.74
CA LYS A 156 -8.42 -10.38 -3.49
C LYS A 156 -8.96 -9.18 -2.74
N LYS A 157 -8.10 -8.20 -2.48
CA LYS A 157 -8.58 -6.89 -1.98
C LYS A 157 -9.64 -6.35 -2.96
N PRO A 158 -10.77 -5.81 -2.46
CA PRO A 158 -11.76 -5.18 -3.30
C PRO A 158 -11.08 -4.17 -4.24
N ALA A 159 -11.49 -4.16 -5.51
CA ALA A 159 -10.99 -3.20 -6.47
C ALA A 159 -11.57 -1.81 -6.15
N VAL A 160 -10.99 -1.12 -5.17
CA VAL A 160 -11.42 0.23 -4.81
C VAL A 160 -10.90 1.21 -5.86
N PRO A 161 -11.76 2.04 -6.48
CA PRO A 161 -11.31 3.10 -7.37
C PRO A 161 -10.38 4.05 -6.61
N ARG A 162 -9.17 4.26 -7.12
CA ARG A 162 -8.19 5.16 -6.50
C ARG A 162 -8.06 6.43 -7.32
N TYR A 163 -8.35 7.57 -6.70
CA TYR A 163 -8.18 8.91 -7.27
C TYR A 163 -6.87 9.50 -6.77
N VAL A 164 -5.95 9.76 -7.68
CA VAL A 164 -4.60 10.24 -7.37
C VAL A 164 -4.37 11.54 -8.11
N LEU A 165 -4.12 12.62 -7.37
CA LEU A 165 -3.66 13.88 -7.95
C LEU A 165 -2.19 13.74 -8.38
N LYS A 166 -1.88 14.15 -9.62
CA LYS A 166 -0.54 14.10 -10.21
C LYS A 166 -0.42 15.10 -11.37
N SER A 167 0.72 15.14 -12.06
CA SER A 167 0.86 15.88 -13.33
C SER A 167 0.49 15.01 -14.53
N THR A 168 0.01 15.63 -15.62
CA THR A 168 -0.14 15.01 -16.94
C THR A 168 1.20 14.71 -17.62
N MET A 169 2.31 15.29 -17.13
CA MET A 169 3.64 15.27 -17.77
C MET A 169 3.55 15.78 -19.22
N GLY A 170 4.47 15.40 -20.11
CA GLY A 170 4.47 15.84 -21.52
C GLY A 170 3.28 15.39 -22.39
N LYS A 171 2.15 14.92 -21.84
CA LYS A 171 1.01 14.45 -22.64
C LYS A 171 -0.31 15.02 -22.15
N ALA A 172 -1.02 15.71 -23.04
CA ALA A 172 -2.38 16.17 -22.79
C ALA A 172 -3.34 15.01 -22.47
N ARG A 173 -4.40 15.30 -21.73
CA ARG A 173 -5.50 14.38 -21.41
C ARG A 173 -6.84 15.06 -21.69
N ILE A 174 -7.90 14.27 -21.71
CA ILE A 174 -9.28 14.79 -21.78
C ILE A 174 -9.94 14.52 -20.44
N CYS A 175 -10.53 15.56 -19.85
CA CYS A 175 -11.29 15.43 -18.62
C CYS A 175 -12.59 14.65 -18.88
N GLN A 176 -12.84 13.58 -18.12
CA GLN A 176 -14.03 12.74 -18.30
C GLN A 176 -15.33 13.41 -17.82
N GLN A 177 -15.26 14.50 -17.06
CA GLN A 177 -16.43 15.20 -16.56
C GLN A 177 -16.89 16.32 -17.50
N CYS A 178 -15.96 17.19 -17.92
CA CYS A 178 -16.28 18.36 -18.75
C CYS A 178 -15.90 18.20 -20.22
N ASN A 179 -15.24 17.10 -20.60
CA ASN A 179 -14.71 16.83 -21.94
C ASN A 179 -13.71 17.87 -22.49
N GLN A 180 -13.23 18.79 -21.65
CA GLN A 180 -12.21 19.76 -22.02
C GLN A 180 -10.79 19.18 -21.88
N PRO A 181 -9.82 19.67 -22.68
CA PRO A 181 -8.43 19.24 -22.57
C PRO A 181 -7.83 19.62 -21.22
N ILE A 182 -6.95 18.76 -20.74
CA ILE A 182 -6.03 18.99 -19.63
C ILE A 182 -4.64 19.07 -20.27
N PRO A 183 -4.03 20.27 -20.34
CA PRO A 183 -2.74 20.45 -20.98
C PRO A 183 -1.63 19.56 -20.40
N PRO A 184 -0.54 19.32 -21.14
CA PRO A 184 0.70 18.78 -20.58
C PRO A 184 1.14 19.53 -19.32
N PHE A 185 1.84 18.86 -18.43
CA PHE A 185 2.36 19.37 -17.15
C PHE A 185 1.32 19.93 -16.16
N ASN A 186 0.03 19.98 -16.47
CA ASN A 186 -0.98 20.45 -15.52
C ASN A 186 -1.35 19.42 -14.44
N PRO A 187 -1.83 19.88 -13.27
CA PRO A 187 -2.47 19.01 -12.28
C PRO A 187 -3.67 18.24 -12.86
N VAL A 188 -3.73 16.96 -12.58
CA VAL A 188 -4.79 16.04 -13.02
C VAL A 188 -5.08 15.02 -11.93
N VAL A 189 -6.35 14.71 -11.73
CA VAL A 189 -6.77 13.57 -10.91
C VAL A 189 -6.92 12.35 -11.82
N GLU A 190 -6.10 11.33 -11.60
CA GLU A 190 -6.19 10.04 -12.29
C GLU A 190 -6.99 9.05 -11.43
N LEU A 191 -8.11 8.59 -11.97
CA LEU A 191 -8.82 7.41 -11.46
C LEU A 191 -8.14 6.16 -12.01
N LYS A 192 -7.58 5.34 -11.13
CA LYS A 192 -7.09 4.00 -11.43
C LYS A 192 -8.07 2.96 -10.90
N HIS A 193 -8.66 2.18 -11.78
CA HIS A 193 -9.36 0.96 -11.37
C HIS A 193 -9.08 -0.18 -12.36
N ARG A 194 -9.30 -1.41 -11.89
CA ARG A 194 -9.23 -2.61 -12.72
C ARG A 194 -10.63 -3.18 -12.86
N LEU A 195 -11.09 -3.34 -14.09
CA LEU A 195 -12.33 -4.01 -14.43
C LEU A 195 -11.99 -5.24 -15.27
N ASN A 196 -12.37 -6.44 -14.83
CA ASN A 196 -12.09 -7.71 -15.51
C ASN A 196 -10.62 -7.88 -15.94
N GLY A 197 -9.68 -7.51 -15.05
CA GLY A 197 -8.24 -7.58 -15.30
C GLY A 197 -7.68 -6.45 -16.18
N ARG A 198 -8.53 -5.71 -16.90
CA ARG A 198 -8.13 -4.56 -17.71
C ARG A 198 -7.92 -3.33 -16.82
N LYS A 199 -6.79 -2.65 -16.99
CA LYS A 199 -6.53 -1.36 -16.34
C LYS A 199 -7.33 -0.28 -17.06
N ILE A 200 -8.26 0.36 -16.35
CA ILE A 200 -9.01 1.51 -16.83
C ILE A 200 -8.44 2.75 -16.13
N ARG A 201 -8.27 3.82 -16.91
CA ARG A 201 -7.75 5.10 -16.44
C ARG A 201 -8.65 6.21 -16.95
N TYR A 202 -9.17 6.99 -16.03
CA TYR A 202 -9.90 8.21 -16.31
C TYR A 202 -9.16 9.39 -15.72
N PHE A 203 -9.27 10.55 -16.37
CA PHE A 203 -8.58 11.77 -16.00
C PHE A 203 -9.61 12.86 -15.77
N TYR A 204 -9.40 13.66 -14.73
CA TYR A 204 -10.27 14.78 -14.36
C TYR A 204 -9.41 15.99 -14.05
N HIS A 205 -9.88 17.19 -14.37
CA HIS A 205 -9.35 18.39 -13.71
C HIS A 205 -9.55 18.25 -12.19
N PRO A 206 -8.67 18.81 -11.34
CA PRO A 206 -8.84 18.74 -9.88
C PRO A 206 -10.23 19.21 -9.42
N ALA A 207 -10.73 20.32 -9.97
CA ALA A 207 -12.06 20.86 -9.68
C ALA A 207 -13.22 20.02 -10.26
N CYS A 208 -12.94 19.14 -11.22
CA CYS A 208 -13.93 18.25 -11.83
C CYS A 208 -13.92 16.84 -11.24
N SER A 209 -13.03 16.56 -10.28
CA SER A 209 -12.93 15.25 -9.65
C SER A 209 -14.19 14.97 -8.82
N PRO A 210 -14.82 13.79 -8.95
CA PRO A 210 -16.02 13.45 -8.18
C PRO A 210 -15.75 13.23 -6.69
N VAL A 211 -14.47 13.07 -6.31
CA VAL A 211 -14.03 12.90 -4.93
C VAL A 211 -12.78 13.72 -4.68
N GLU A 212 -12.52 14.03 -3.41
CA GLU A 212 -11.24 14.57 -3.00
C GLU A 212 -10.14 13.50 -3.22
N PRO A 213 -9.09 13.79 -4.02
CA PRO A 213 -8.04 12.82 -4.30
C PRO A 213 -7.21 12.54 -3.04
N LEU A 214 -6.63 11.34 -2.97
CA LEU A 214 -5.71 10.98 -1.88
C LEU A 214 -4.50 11.93 -1.85
N LYS A 215 -3.89 12.10 -0.66
CA LYS A 215 -2.66 12.89 -0.45
C LYS A 215 -1.65 12.62 -1.57
N SER A 216 -1.26 13.69 -2.25
CA SER A 216 -0.40 13.64 -3.42
C SER A 216 1.02 14.10 -3.09
N GLN A 217 1.98 13.56 -3.84
CA GLN A 217 3.36 14.06 -3.88
C GLN A 217 3.55 15.14 -4.96
N LEU A 218 2.46 15.62 -5.59
CA LEU A 218 2.53 16.69 -6.57
C LEU A 218 2.85 18.00 -5.85
N HIS A 219 4.08 18.46 -6.04
CA HIS A 219 4.51 19.76 -5.55
C HIS A 219 4.04 20.84 -6.51
N GLN A 220 3.26 21.79 -6.00
CA GLN A 220 2.86 23.00 -6.71
C GLN A 220 3.65 24.18 -6.17
N LEU A 221 3.99 25.11 -7.05
CA LEU A 221 4.75 26.31 -6.70
C LEU A 221 4.03 27.52 -7.30
N GLU A 222 3.84 28.55 -6.51
CA GLU A 222 3.34 29.86 -6.94
C GLU A 222 4.54 30.82 -7.02
N VAL A 223 4.71 31.46 -8.17
CA VAL A 223 5.85 32.33 -8.48
C VAL A 223 5.37 33.64 -9.10
N THR A 224 6.16 34.71 -8.95
CA THR A 224 5.87 35.97 -9.63
C THR A 224 6.53 35.97 -11.01
N TRP A 225 5.73 36.09 -12.06
CA TRP A 225 6.17 36.07 -13.46
C TRP A 225 5.53 37.26 -14.20
N ASN A 226 6.35 38.14 -14.79
CA ASN A 226 5.88 39.35 -15.47
C ASN A 226 4.92 40.23 -14.65
N GLY A 227 5.09 40.28 -13.33
CA GLY A 227 4.22 41.02 -12.41
C GLY A 227 2.92 40.30 -12.02
N ASN A 228 2.64 39.13 -12.60
CA ASN A 228 1.50 38.28 -12.27
C ASN A 228 1.91 37.09 -11.40
N LYS A 229 0.93 36.51 -10.70
CA LYS A 229 1.11 35.22 -10.01
C LYS A 229 0.91 34.08 -10.98
N LEU A 230 1.89 33.21 -11.07
CA LEU A 230 1.88 32.02 -11.92
C LEU A 230 1.99 30.78 -11.05
N THR A 231 1.00 29.89 -11.14
CA THR A 231 0.97 28.63 -10.39
C THR A 231 1.32 27.49 -11.33
N GLY A 232 2.37 26.74 -10.99
CA GLY A 232 2.85 25.60 -11.76
C GLY A 232 3.10 24.37 -10.91
N VAL A 233 3.61 23.32 -11.57
CA VAL A 233 4.02 22.08 -10.91
C VAL A 233 5.53 21.89 -10.98
N LEU A 234 6.06 21.18 -10.00
CA LEU A 234 7.43 20.69 -10.00
C LEU A 234 7.43 19.21 -10.35
N VAL A 235 8.03 18.87 -11.50
CA VAL A 235 8.20 17.47 -11.93
C VAL A 235 9.58 17.25 -12.54
N PRO A 236 10.07 16.01 -12.57
CA PRO A 236 11.31 15.69 -13.27
C PRO A 236 11.21 16.03 -14.76
N CYS A 237 12.25 16.65 -15.28
CA CYS A 237 12.39 16.99 -16.69
C CYS A 237 12.34 15.72 -17.56
N PRO A 238 11.38 15.58 -18.50
CA PRO A 238 11.30 14.37 -19.31
C PRO A 238 12.34 14.34 -20.43
N GLU A 239 12.76 15.52 -20.91
CA GLU A 239 13.71 15.72 -22.01
C GLU A 239 14.44 17.04 -21.80
N ALA A 240 15.60 17.23 -22.43
CA ALA A 240 16.38 18.46 -22.26
C ALA A 240 15.59 19.68 -22.78
N VAL A 241 15.42 20.69 -21.91
CA VAL A 241 14.75 21.96 -22.23
C VAL A 241 15.61 23.13 -21.79
N HIS A 242 15.35 24.34 -22.30
CA HIS A 242 16.04 25.54 -21.82
C HIS A 242 15.17 26.28 -20.81
N CYS A 243 15.78 26.74 -19.72
CA CYS A 243 15.11 27.54 -18.71
C CYS A 243 14.66 28.90 -19.29
N SER A 244 13.38 29.23 -19.17
CA SER A 244 12.81 30.49 -19.67
C SER A 244 13.35 31.75 -19.00
N ILE A 245 14.06 31.62 -17.87
CA ILE A 245 14.66 32.76 -17.14
C ILE A 245 16.13 32.94 -17.49
N CYS A 246 16.95 31.91 -17.30
CA CYS A 246 18.42 32.04 -17.45
C CYS A 246 18.95 31.54 -18.79
N GLY A 247 18.11 30.96 -19.64
CA GLY A 247 18.50 30.37 -20.92
C GLY A 247 19.36 29.11 -20.83
N GLN A 248 19.77 28.68 -19.62
CA GLN A 248 20.59 27.47 -19.44
C GLN A 248 19.77 26.19 -19.61
N PRO A 249 20.38 25.09 -20.09
CA PRO A 249 19.70 23.82 -20.22
C PRO A 249 19.29 23.25 -18.85
N VAL A 250 18.15 22.57 -18.84
CA VAL A 250 17.64 21.73 -17.75
C VAL A 250 17.67 20.29 -18.26
N GLU A 251 18.50 19.48 -17.63
CA GLU A 251 18.77 18.11 -18.08
C GLU A 251 17.63 17.14 -17.68
N PRO A 252 17.42 16.06 -18.45
CA PRO A 252 16.46 15.02 -18.10
C PRO A 252 16.64 14.50 -16.66
N GLY A 253 15.52 14.37 -15.94
CA GLY A 253 15.48 13.93 -14.54
C GLY A 253 15.68 15.04 -13.50
N GLN A 254 16.17 16.23 -13.89
CA GLN A 254 16.26 17.36 -12.96
C GLN A 254 14.86 17.86 -12.58
N SER A 255 14.69 18.36 -11.34
CA SER A 255 13.43 18.99 -10.93
C SER A 255 13.22 20.28 -11.74
N THR A 256 12.06 20.41 -12.39
CA THR A 256 11.75 21.51 -13.30
C THR A 256 10.37 22.06 -12.98
N PHE A 257 10.26 23.39 -12.98
CA PHE A 257 8.99 24.09 -12.89
C PHE A 257 8.34 24.15 -14.26
N TYR A 258 7.04 23.85 -14.33
CA TYR A 258 6.22 23.98 -15.53
C TYR A 258 4.92 24.71 -15.19
N ALA A 259 4.59 25.73 -15.98
CA ALA A 259 3.36 26.50 -15.85
C ALA A 259 2.92 27.07 -17.20
N TYR A 260 1.71 27.63 -17.28
CA TYR A 260 1.19 28.26 -18.50
C TYR A 260 0.92 29.75 -18.27
N GLU A 261 1.48 30.58 -19.13
CA GLU A 261 1.12 32.01 -19.28
C GLU A 261 0.49 32.18 -20.66
N ASP A 262 -0.76 32.65 -20.73
CA ASP A 262 -1.49 32.89 -22.00
C ASP A 262 -1.35 31.72 -23.00
N ASP A 263 -1.63 30.50 -22.54
CA ASP A 263 -1.52 29.23 -23.28
C ASP A 263 -0.09 28.83 -23.74
N LYS A 264 0.95 29.58 -23.34
CA LYS A 264 2.35 29.23 -23.57
C LYS A 264 2.95 28.53 -22.36
N LEU A 265 3.57 27.37 -22.61
CA LEU A 265 4.29 26.63 -21.58
C LEU A 265 5.59 27.36 -21.22
N VAL A 266 5.70 27.77 -19.97
CA VAL A 266 6.89 28.34 -19.35
C VAL A 266 7.54 27.25 -18.50
N CYS A 267 8.86 27.06 -18.63
CA CYS A 267 9.55 26.05 -17.85
C CYS A 267 10.98 26.43 -17.46
N GLY A 268 11.50 25.80 -16.42
CA GLY A 268 12.90 25.99 -16.05
C GLY A 268 13.26 25.58 -14.63
N HIS A 269 14.44 26.00 -14.20
CA HIS A 269 14.97 25.68 -12.87
C HIS A 269 14.06 26.27 -11.77
N PRO A 270 13.64 25.48 -10.77
CA PRO A 270 12.81 25.98 -9.67
C PRO A 270 13.46 27.15 -8.93
N ALA A 271 14.78 27.12 -8.78
CA ALA A 271 15.55 28.20 -8.16
C ALA A 271 15.52 29.52 -8.96
N CYS A 272 15.35 29.47 -10.29
CA CYS A 272 15.23 30.68 -11.10
C CYS A 272 13.88 31.37 -10.85
N PHE A 273 12.79 30.61 -10.72
CA PHE A 273 11.45 31.16 -10.48
C PHE A 273 11.23 31.59 -9.02
N ASN A 274 12.04 31.10 -8.08
CA ASN A 274 11.99 31.50 -6.66
C ASN A 274 12.78 32.79 -6.35
N LYS A 275 13.55 33.35 -7.31
CA LYS A 275 14.23 34.62 -7.08
C LYS A 275 13.26 35.78 -7.33
N PRO A 276 13.15 36.76 -6.42
CA PRO A 276 12.46 38.00 -6.76
C PRO A 276 13.21 38.62 -7.95
N CYS A 277 12.47 38.96 -8.99
CA CYS A 277 13.01 39.55 -10.20
C CYS A 277 13.72 40.86 -9.84
N SER A 278 15.05 40.84 -9.74
CA SER A 278 15.86 42.04 -9.72
C SER A 278 15.81 42.59 -11.14
N THR A 279 15.07 43.68 -11.32
CA THR A 279 15.02 44.46 -12.56
C THR A 279 16.45 44.78 -13.01
N GLY A 280 16.94 44.11 -14.05
CA GLY A 280 18.27 44.32 -14.60
C GLY A 280 18.62 43.22 -15.60
N ASP A 281 18.71 43.63 -16.85
CA ASP A 281 19.30 42.92 -18.00
C ASP A 281 18.40 41.91 -18.72
N ILE A 282 17.53 42.47 -19.56
CA ILE A 282 17.05 41.85 -20.79
C ILE A 282 18.12 42.07 -21.87
N PRO A 283 18.66 41.05 -22.54
CA PRO A 283 19.20 41.18 -23.89
C PRO A 283 18.09 41.24 -24.95
#